data_AF-W4RV07-F1
#
_entry.id   AF-W4RV07-F1
#
_cell.length_a   1.000
_cell.length_b   1.000
_cell.length_c   1.000
_cell.angle_alpha   90.00
_cell.angle_beta   90.00
_cell.angle_gamma   90.00
#
_symmetry.space_group_name_H-M   'P 1'
#
loop_
_entity.id
_entity.type
_entity.pdbx_description
1 polymer ?
#
loop_
_entity_poly.entity_id
_entity_poly.type
_entity_poly.pdbx_seq_one_letter_code
_entity_poly.pdbx_strand_id
1 'polypeptide(L)'
;MIEYVVGEFVPESEEINTETLKERLRKLPEKKDFDTAFNIVVSQVKGRFRRSYKVSDKIELRTSDYIEDLKNVIIAKEDENYGEKILIIKGINEDLYNTFKIEED
;
A
#
# COMPACT_ATOMS: atom_id res chain seq x y z
N MET A 1 -1.30 -10.69 -25.92
CA MET A 1 -2.53 -11.37 -25.46
C MET A 1 -3.24 -12.11 -26.59
N ILE A 2 -3.71 -11.44 -27.65
CA ILE A 2 -4.44 -12.10 -28.75
C ILE A 2 -3.62 -13.24 -29.40
N GLU A 3 -2.35 -13.00 -29.75
CA GLU A 3 -1.49 -14.06 -30.30
C GLU A 3 -1.19 -15.20 -29.33
N TYR A 4 -1.18 -14.93 -28.02
CA TYR A 4 -0.94 -15.97 -27.02
C TYR A 4 -2.15 -16.90 -26.84
N VAL A 5 -3.37 -16.35 -26.95
CA VAL A 5 -4.62 -17.09 -26.71
C VAL A 5 -5.20 -17.70 -27.98
N VAL A 6 -5.08 -17.00 -29.11
CA VAL A 6 -5.74 -17.35 -30.38
C VAL A 6 -4.71 -17.60 -31.49
N GLY A 7 -3.42 -17.43 -31.22
CA GLY A 7 -2.33 -17.59 -32.21
C GLY A 7 -2.34 -18.95 -32.88
N GLU A 8 -2.31 -20.01 -32.07
CA GLU A 8 -2.26 -21.43 -32.48
C GLU A 8 -3.61 -22.15 -32.28
N PHE A 9 -4.69 -21.41 -32.02
CA PHE A 9 -6.00 -22.01 -31.79
C PHE A 9 -6.54 -22.64 -33.09
N VAL A 10 -6.84 -23.94 -33.04
CA VAL A 10 -7.49 -24.69 -34.11
C VAL A 10 -8.95 -24.94 -33.70
N PRO A 11 -9.93 -24.32 -34.37
CA PRO A 11 -11.33 -24.54 -34.05
C PRO A 11 -11.77 -25.93 -34.50
N GLU A 12 -12.66 -26.54 -33.71
CA GLU A 12 -13.24 -27.85 -33.99
C GLU A 12 -14.31 -27.79 -35.11
N SER A 13 -14.89 -26.61 -35.35
CA SER A 13 -15.83 -26.36 -36.45
C SER A 13 -15.14 -25.63 -37.60
N GLU A 14 -15.32 -26.15 -38.82
CA GLU A 14 -14.81 -25.56 -40.08
C GLU A 14 -15.43 -24.19 -40.41
N GLU A 15 -16.53 -23.82 -39.75
CA GLU A 15 -17.21 -22.54 -39.96
C GLU A 15 -16.47 -21.36 -39.31
N ILE A 16 -15.52 -21.64 -38.40
CA ILE A 16 -14.80 -20.62 -37.65
C ILE A 16 -13.50 -20.27 -38.37
N ASN A 17 -13.50 -19.13 -39.06
CA ASN A 17 -12.29 -18.55 -39.62
C ASN A 17 -11.50 -17.78 -38.54
N THR A 18 -10.41 -18.37 -38.07
CA THR A 18 -9.56 -17.80 -37.00
C THR A 18 -8.87 -16.50 -37.41
N GLU A 19 -8.57 -16.32 -38.68
CA GLU A 19 -7.95 -15.09 -39.20
C GLU A 19 -8.91 -13.90 -39.09
N THR A 20 -10.16 -14.11 -39.51
CA THR A 20 -11.25 -13.12 -39.38
C THR A 20 -11.54 -12.81 -37.91
N LEU A 21 -11.47 -13.81 -37.03
CA LEU A 21 -11.62 -13.64 -35.59
C LEU A 21 -10.52 -12.77 -34.99
N LYS A 22 -9.25 -13.02 -35.34
CA LYS A 22 -8.09 -12.22 -34.90
C LYS A 22 -8.23 -10.75 -35.33
N GLU A 23 -8.63 -10.50 -36.57
CA GLU A 23 -8.87 -9.13 -37.04
C GLU A 23 -9.97 -8.41 -36.25
N ARG A 24 -11.09 -9.09 -35.97
CA ARG A 24 -12.18 -8.51 -35.18
C ARG A 24 -11.73 -8.20 -33.76
N LEU A 25 -11.00 -9.12 -33.11
CA LEU A 25 -10.47 -8.93 -31.76
C LEU A 25 -9.50 -7.75 -31.68
N ARG A 26 -8.68 -7.51 -32.72
CA ARG A 26 -7.76 -6.36 -32.78
C ARG A 26 -8.50 -5.02 -32.92
N LYS A 27 -9.67 -5.00 -33.57
CA LYS A 27 -10.49 -3.79 -33.81
C LYS A 27 -11.46 -3.47 -32.66
N LEU A 28 -11.69 -4.40 -31.73
CA LEU A 28 -12.60 -4.21 -30.60
C LEU A 28 -12.13 -3.14 -29.61
N PRO A 29 -10.84 -3.06 -29.25
CA PRO A 29 -10.35 -2.03 -28.34
C PRO A 29 -10.67 -0.60 -28.79
N GLU A 30 -10.56 -0.35 -30.09
CA GLU A 30 -10.80 0.97 -30.70
C GLU A 30 -12.29 1.31 -30.84
N LYS A 31 -13.18 0.31 -30.90
CA LYS A 31 -14.60 0.50 -31.21
C LYS A 31 -15.54 0.48 -29.99
N LYS A 32 -15.06 0.00 -28.85
CA LYS A 32 -15.93 -0.35 -27.71
C LYS A 32 -15.50 0.24 -26.38
N ASP A 33 -14.73 1.34 -26.40
CA ASP A 33 -14.22 1.99 -25.18
C ASP A 33 -13.63 0.97 -24.18
N PHE A 34 -12.90 -0.02 -24.70
CA PHE A 34 -12.16 -0.93 -23.81
C PHE A 34 -11.13 -0.08 -23.08
N ASP A 35 -11.12 -0.20 -21.76
CA ASP A 35 -10.13 0.46 -20.93
C ASP A 35 -8.74 -0.13 -21.24
N THR A 36 -7.99 0.55 -22.11
CA THR A 36 -6.65 0.13 -22.55
C THR A 36 -5.58 0.52 -21.54
N ALA A 37 -5.94 1.30 -20.53
CA ALA A 37 -5.05 1.79 -19.51
C ALA A 37 -5.54 1.31 -18.15
N PHE A 38 -4.83 0.36 -17.54
CA PHE A 38 -4.97 0.11 -16.11
C PHE A 38 -4.43 1.36 -15.37
N ASN A 39 -5.28 2.37 -15.23
CA ASN A 39 -4.94 3.60 -14.53
C ASN A 39 -4.94 3.27 -13.05
N ILE A 40 -3.77 2.93 -12.51
CA ILE A 40 -3.60 2.84 -11.06
C ILE A 40 -3.98 4.20 -10.49
N VAL A 41 -5.14 4.27 -9.86
CA VAL A 41 -5.59 5.45 -9.16
C VAL A 41 -4.69 5.61 -7.94
N VAL A 42 -3.60 6.36 -8.07
CA VAL A 42 -2.61 6.58 -6.99
C VAL A 42 -3.27 7.15 -5.74
N SER A 43 -4.40 7.85 -5.86
CA SER A 43 -5.19 8.31 -4.71
C SER A 43 -5.86 7.17 -3.91
N GLN A 44 -6.18 6.03 -4.54
CA GLN A 44 -6.62 4.82 -3.84
C GLN A 44 -5.45 4.11 -3.14
N VAL A 45 -4.22 4.25 -3.65
CA VAL A 45 -3.00 3.73 -3.00
C VAL A 45 -2.58 4.59 -1.79
N LYS A 46 -2.82 5.91 -1.85
CA LYS A 46 -2.59 6.85 -0.73
C LYS A 46 -3.53 6.64 0.47
N GLY A 47 -4.58 5.83 0.32
CA GLY A 47 -5.59 5.55 1.36
C GLY A 47 -5.08 4.72 2.55
N ARG A 48 -3.88 4.13 2.48
CA ARG A 48 -3.19 3.55 3.66
C ARG A 48 -2.47 4.65 4.44
N PHE A 49 -3.26 5.57 5.01
CA PHE A 49 -2.83 6.82 5.63
C PHE A 49 -1.66 6.65 6.61
N ARG A 50 -0.45 6.89 6.11
CA ARG A 50 0.76 6.99 6.93
C ARG A 50 0.82 8.39 7.54
N ARG A 51 0.40 8.55 8.80
CA ARG A 51 0.54 9.83 9.50
C ARG A 51 1.98 9.98 9.97
N SER A 52 2.56 11.15 9.73
CA SER A 52 3.90 11.50 10.18
C SER A 52 3.82 12.62 11.21
N TYR A 53 4.48 12.44 12.33
CA TYR A 53 4.56 13.39 13.43
C TYR A 53 6.03 13.75 13.66
N LYS A 54 6.37 15.04 13.52
CA LYS A 54 7.72 15.52 13.87
C LYS A 54 7.85 15.58 15.39
N VAL A 55 8.76 14.79 15.96
CA VAL A 55 9.01 14.73 17.42
C VAL A 55 10.08 15.74 17.82
N SER A 56 11.16 15.83 17.04
CA SER A 56 12.22 16.84 17.17
C SER A 56 12.82 17.14 15.80
N ASP A 57 13.84 18.01 15.72
CA ASP A 57 14.51 18.31 14.44
C ASP A 57 15.20 17.10 13.80
N LYS A 58 15.52 16.07 14.59
CA LYS A 58 16.21 14.86 14.12
C LYS A 58 15.35 13.60 14.19
N ILE A 59 14.14 13.67 14.76
CA ILE A 59 13.30 12.50 15.06
C ILE A 59 11.89 12.69 14.49
N GLU A 60 11.43 11.70 13.73
CA GLU A 60 10.09 11.65 13.14
C GLU A 60 9.42 10.31 13.47
N LEU A 61 8.15 10.37 13.87
CA LEU A 61 7.31 9.22 14.18
C LEU A 61 6.32 8.99 13.03
N ARG A 62 6.29 7.77 12.49
CA ARG A 62 5.38 7.39 11.39
C ARG A 62 4.46 6.24 11.83
N THR A 63 3.16 6.42 11.69
CA THR A 63 2.17 5.36 11.96
C THR A 63 1.72 4.72 10.65
N SER A 64 1.68 3.39 10.59
CA SER A 64 1.37 2.63 9.38
C SER A 64 -0.13 2.47 9.10
N ASP A 65 -0.99 2.70 10.09
CA ASP A 65 -2.43 2.47 9.96
C ASP A 65 -3.27 3.36 10.89
N TYR A 66 -4.59 3.25 10.75
CA TYR A 66 -5.58 3.78 11.67
C TYR A 66 -5.52 3.01 13.00
N ILE A 67 -4.76 3.55 13.95
CA ILE A 67 -4.83 3.11 15.35
C ILE A 67 -6.10 3.73 15.93
N GLU A 68 -7.17 2.93 16.08
CA GLU A 68 -8.45 3.34 16.70
C GLU A 68 -8.22 4.08 18.02
N ASP A 69 -7.19 3.67 18.77
CA ASP A 69 -6.87 4.15 20.10
C ASP A 69 -5.47 4.78 20.20
N LEU A 70 -5.08 5.62 19.22
CA LEU A 70 -3.76 6.28 19.18
C LEU A 70 -3.39 6.98 20.50
N LYS A 71 -4.38 7.60 21.16
CA LYS A 71 -4.20 8.33 22.43
C LYS A 71 -3.89 7.42 23.63
N ASN A 72 -4.27 6.14 23.54
CA ASN A 72 -3.98 5.15 24.59
C ASN A 72 -2.62 4.47 24.36
N VAL A 73 -2.17 4.39 23.12
CA VAL A 73 -0.88 3.79 22.72
C VAL A 73 0.27 4.79 22.84
N ILE A 74 0.08 6.03 22.41
CA ILE A 74 1.11 7.07 22.39
C ILE A 74 0.68 8.21 23.31
N ILE A 75 1.42 8.40 24.40
CA ILE A 75 1.09 9.32 25.48
C ILE A 75 2.23 10.30 25.67
N ALA A 76 1.91 11.58 25.88
CA ALA A 76 2.88 12.57 26.31
C ALA A 76 2.79 12.76 27.83
N LYS A 77 3.93 12.74 28.52
CA LYS A 77 4.05 13.09 29.94
C LYS A 77 5.13 14.15 30.11
N GLU A 78 4.96 15.02 31.09
CA GLU A 78 6.00 15.93 31.55
C GLU A 78 6.77 15.26 32.71
N ASP A 79 8.10 15.28 32.64
CA ASP A 79 8.94 14.84 33.74
C ASP A 79 8.76 15.79 34.94
N GLU A 80 8.36 15.24 36.08
CA GLU A 80 8.06 15.99 37.30
C GLU A 80 9.32 16.62 37.91
N ASN A 81 10.51 16.14 37.56
CA ASN A 81 11.78 16.64 38.11
C ASN A 81 12.40 17.75 37.26
N TYR A 82 12.26 17.69 35.93
CA TYR A 82 12.99 18.55 34.99
C TYR A 82 12.09 19.34 34.02
N GLY A 83 10.78 19.10 34.02
CA GLY A 83 9.85 19.75 33.09
C GLY A 83 10.01 19.30 31.63
N GLU A 84 10.71 18.19 31.40
CA GLU A 84 10.98 17.69 30.06
C GLU A 84 9.74 16.98 29.49
N LYS A 85 9.43 17.25 28.22
CA LYS A 85 8.30 16.63 27.52
C LYS A 85 8.72 15.29 26.94
N ILE A 86 8.19 14.22 27.49
CA ILE A 86 8.51 12.83 27.13
C ILE A 86 7.33 12.24 26.33
N LEU A 87 7.66 11.51 25.27
CA LEU A 87 6.71 10.71 24.52
C LEU A 87 6.87 9.23 24.90
N ILE A 88 5.81 8.61 25.41
CA ILE A 88 5.76 7.21 25.82
C ILE A 88 4.94 6.43 24.78
N ILE A 89 5.53 5.38 24.22
CA ILE A 89 4.87 4.46 23.29
C ILE A 89 4.70 3.12 23.99
N LYS A 90 3.45 2.69 24.18
CA LYS A 90 3.11 1.42 24.84
C LYS A 90 3.01 0.27 23.85
N GLY A 91 3.18 -0.97 24.33
CA GLY A 91 3.02 -2.18 23.53
C GLY A 91 4.10 -2.34 22.45
N ILE A 92 5.30 -1.83 22.71
CA ILE A 92 6.46 -2.05 21.83
C ILE A 92 6.84 -3.52 21.79
N ASN A 93 7.48 -3.95 20.69
CA ASN A 93 7.97 -5.32 20.57
C ASN A 93 9.25 -5.54 21.41
N GLU A 94 9.58 -6.80 21.60
CA GLU A 94 10.72 -7.23 22.42
C GLU A 94 12.06 -6.71 21.86
N ASP A 95 12.23 -6.66 20.55
CA ASP A 95 13.46 -6.16 19.92
C ASP A 95 13.70 -4.68 20.22
N LEU A 96 12.65 -3.85 20.11
CA LEU A 96 12.72 -2.43 20.39
C LEU A 96 12.92 -2.18 21.88
N TYR A 97 12.24 -2.97 22.73
CA TYR A 97 12.43 -2.92 24.17
C TYR A 97 13.89 -3.18 24.55
N ASN A 98 14.49 -4.26 24.03
CA ASN A 98 15.89 -4.59 24.33
C ASN A 98 16.90 -3.59 23.76
N THR A 99 16.54 -2.86 22.71
CA THR A 99 17.40 -1.81 22.13
C THR A 99 17.44 -0.55 23.00
N PHE A 100 16.32 -0.19 23.63
CA PHE A 100 16.15 1.07 24.35
C PHE A 100 16.01 0.91 25.87
N LYS A 101 16.01 -0.32 26.39
CA LYS A 101 16.06 -0.56 27.84
C LYS A 101 17.33 0.08 28.40
N ILE A 102 17.18 0.78 29.51
CA ILE A 102 18.31 1.29 30.28
C ILE A 102 18.64 0.17 31.27
N GLU A 103 19.86 -0.36 31.21
CA GLU A 103 20.36 -1.22 32.29
C GLU A 103 20.83 -0.27 33.41
N GLU A 104 20.15 -0.29 34.54
CA GLU A 104 20.63 0.39 35.75
C GLU A 104 21.80 -0.43 36.30
N ASP A 105 23.01 0.13 36.24
CA ASP A 105 24.22 -0.39 36.90
C ASP A 105 24.16 -0.23 38.43
#